data_AF-A0A8X6GFF1-F1
#
_entry.id   AF-A0A8X6GFF1-F1
#
_cell.length_a   1.000
_cell.length_b   1.000
_cell.length_c   1.000
_cell.angle_alpha   90.00
_cell.angle_beta   90.00
_cell.angle_gamma   90.00
#
_symmetry.space_group_name_H-M   'P 1'
#
loop_
_entity.id
_entity.type
_entity.pdbx_description
1 polymer ?
#
loop_
_entity_poly.entity_id
_entity_poly.type
_entity_poly.pdbx_seq_one_letter_code
_entity_poly.pdbx_strand_id
1 'polypeptide(L)' 'MWMWYEEYLHYDLRKDYCKPGEQCGHYIQLAWAPSKRLGCGITKCGIKISHCMSLLSC' A
#
# COMPACT_ATOMS: atom_id res chain seq x y z
N MET A 1 3.79 -1.19 5.88
CA MET A 1 2.94 -0.02 6.22
C MET A 1 3.61 1.30 5.89
N TRP A 2 4.85 1.58 6.34
CA TRP A 2 5.50 2.86 6.01
C TRP A 2 5.63 3.13 4.50
N MET A 3 6.06 2.16 3.70
CA MET A 3 6.09 2.32 2.23
C MET A 3 4.73 2.66 1.62
N TRP A 4 3.63 2.13 2.17
CA TRP A 4 2.28 2.46 1.69
C TRP A 4 1.87 3.87 2.07
N TYR A 5 2.27 4.32 3.26
CA TYR A 5 2.01 5.69 3.69
C TYR A 5 2.78 6.69 2.84
N GLU A 6 4.05 6.42 2.52
CA GLU A 6 4.95 7.30 1.76
C GLU A 6 4.43 7.69 0.37
N GLU A 7 3.50 6.94 -0.20
CA GLU A 7 2.84 7.33 -1.47
C GLU A 7 2.11 8.68 -1.37
N TYR A 8 1.82 9.19 -0.15
CA TYR A 8 1.31 10.56 0.05
C TYR A 8 2.19 11.64 -0.57
N LEU A 9 3.51 11.41 -0.71
CA LEU A 9 4.45 12.33 -1.37
C LEU A 9 4.16 12.50 -2.88
N HIS A 10 3.42 11.55 -3.45
CA HIS A 10 3.07 11.50 -4.87
C HIS A 10 1.57 11.69 -5.12
N TYR A 11 0.75 11.78 -4.06
CA TYR A 11 -0.69 11.94 -4.14
C TYR A 11 -1.17 13.33 -3.70
N ASP A 12 -1.92 14.02 -4.55
CA ASP A 12 -2.61 15.26 -4.21
C ASP A 12 -4.06 14.96 -3.80
N LEU A 13 -4.32 14.92 -2.49
CA LEU A 13 -5.65 14.68 -1.91
C LEU A 13 -6.72 15.67 -2.37
N ARG A 14 -6.35 16.90 -2.74
CA ARG A 14 -7.33 17.95 -3.12
C ARG A 14 -7.75 17.83 -4.57
N LYS A 15 -6.87 17.30 -5.41
CA LYS A 15 -7.09 17.12 -6.85
C LYS A 15 -7.45 15.70 -7.23
N ASP A 16 -7.40 14.78 -6.27
CA ASP A 16 -7.58 13.35 -6.48
C ASP A 16 -6.64 12.81 -7.57
N TYR A 17 -5.35 13.18 -7.45
CA TYR A 17 -4.36 12.98 -8.51
C TYR A 17 -3.11 12.27 -7.99
N CYS A 18 -2.73 11.19 -8.66
CA CYS A 18 -1.46 10.51 -8.48
C CYS A 18 -0.48 10.89 -9.60
N LYS A 19 0.78 11.17 -9.25
CA LYS A 19 1.82 11.47 -10.24
C LYS A 19 1.99 10.32 -11.25
N PRO A 20 2.21 10.59 -12.55
CA PRO A 20 2.35 9.53 -13.54
C PRO A 20 3.61 8.71 -13.29
N GLY A 21 3.48 7.38 -13.36
CA GLY A 21 4.57 6.44 -13.07
C GLY A 21 4.72 6.05 -11.60
N GLU A 22 3.93 6.65 -10.70
CA GLU A 22 3.93 6.34 -9.27
C GLU A 22 2.75 5.44 -8.89
N GLN A 23 2.85 4.81 -7.72
CA GLN A 23 1.75 4.08 -7.09
C GLN A 23 1.21 4.91 -5.92
N CYS A 24 -0.11 5.09 -5.87
CA CYS A 24 -0.78 5.80 -4.77
C CYS A 24 -1.96 5.02 -4.15
N GLY A 25 -2.24 3.81 -4.67
CA GLY A 25 -3.41 3.04 -4.29
C GLY A 25 -3.40 2.61 -2.83
N HIS A 26 -2.22 2.31 -2.28
CA HIS A 26 -2.12 1.89 -0.89
C HIS A 26 -2.38 3.08 0.05
N TYR A 27 -1.83 4.25 -0.25
CA TYR A 27 -2.10 5.45 0.55
C TYR A 27 -3.58 5.85 0.50
N ILE A 28 -4.22 5.79 -0.66
CA ILE A 28 -5.65 6.10 -0.79
C ILE A 28 -6.49 5.18 0.11
N GLN A 29 -6.19 3.88 0.13
CA GLN A 29 -6.88 2.93 1.00
C GLN A 29 -6.65 3.24 2.48
N LEU A 30 -5.44 3.65 2.86
CA LEU A 30 -5.12 4.09 4.23
C LEU A 30 -5.88 5.36 4.63
N ALA A 31 -6.04 6.31 3.71
CA ALA A 31 -6.73 7.58 3.93
C ALA A 31 -8.26 7.52 3.70
N TRP A 32 -8.81 6.35 3.38
CA TRP A 32 -10.22 6.20 3.02
C TRP A 32 -11.15 6.39 4.22
N ALA A 33 -11.81 7.55 4.30
CA ALA A 33 -12.64 7.92 5.47
C ALA A 33 -13.77 6.91 5.81
N PRO A 34 -14.44 6.25 4.86
CA PRO A 34 -15.42 5.20 5.14
C PRO A 34 -14.83 3.92 5.75
N SER A 35 -13.54 3.63 5.55
CA SER A 35 -12.90 2.43 6.11
C SER A 35 -12.77 2.56 7.63
N LYS A 36 -13.44 1.68 8.38
CA LYS A 36 -13.42 1.67 9.86
C LYS A 36 -12.74 0.45 10.47
N ARG A 37 -12.40 -0.55 9.66
CA ARG A 37 -11.83 -1.83 10.10
C ARG A 37 -10.75 -2.26 9.13
N LEU A 38 -9.70 -2.87 9.67
CA LEU A 38 -8.55 -3.40 8.93
C LEU A 38 -8.24 -4.80 9.45
N GLY A 39 -7.94 -5.73 8.55
CA GLY A 39 -7.44 -7.06 8.88
C GLY A 39 -6.20 -7.33 8.05
N CYS A 40 -5.13 -7.80 8.68
CA CYS A 40 -3.86 -8.06 8.02
C CYS A 40 -3.39 -9.50 8.28
N GLY A 41 -2.75 -10.09 7.28
CA GLY A 41 -2.05 -11.36 7.37
C GLY A 41 -0.63 -11.23 6.83
N ILE A 42 0.30 -11.98 7.42
CA ILE A 42 1.67 -12.09 6.92
C ILE A 42 2.01 -13.54 6.69
N THR A 43 2.61 -13.84 5.54
CA THR A 43 3.19 -15.16 5.27
C THR A 43 4.67 -15.03 5.01
N LYS A 44 5.46 -15.89 5.66
CA LYS A 44 6.89 -16.03 5.36
C LYS A 44 7.02 -17.03 4.22
N CYS A 45 7.49 -16.55 3.09
CA CYS A 45 7.83 -17.47 2.02
C CYS A 45 9.14 -18.21 2.31
N GLY A 46 9.12 -19.51 2.07
CA GLY A 46 10.33 -20.34 2.09
C GLY A 46 11.23 -20.09 0.87
N ILE A 47 12.39 -20.74 0.84
CA ILE A 47 13.39 -20.60 -0.22
C ILE A 47 12.86 -21.31 -1.49
N LYS A 48 12.06 -20.60 -2.30
CA LYS A 48 11.91 -20.90 -3.72
C LYS A 48 12.43 -19.72 -4.52
N ILE A 49 13.41 -20.03 -5.37
CA ILE A 49 14.30 -19.12 -6.09
C ILE A 49 13.52 -18.48 -7.24
N SER A 50 12.63 -17.52 -6.97
CA SER A 50 12.10 -16.57 -7.98
C SER A 50 11.03 -15.62 -7.42
N HIS A 51 11.35 -14.79 -6.43
CA HIS A 51 10.48 -13.75 -5.84
C HIS A 51 9.52 -14.26 -4.76
N CYS A 52 9.99 -14.28 -3.51
CA CYS A 52 9.04 -13.99 -2.44
C CYS A 52 9.67 -13.20 -1.30
N MET A 53 9.42 -11.89 -1.32
CA MET A 53 9.49 -11.05 -0.13
C MET A 53 8.29 -11.38 0.75
N SER A 54 8.46 -11.42 2.07
CA SER A 54 7.35 -11.64 3.02
C SER A 54 6.11 -10.84 2.61
N LEU A 55 5.04 -11.54 2.23
CA LEU A 55 3.82 -10.91 1.73
C LEU A 55 2.99 -10.45 2.93
N LEU A 56 2.86 -9.13 3.08
CA LEU A 56 1.90 -8.51 3.98
C LEU A 56 0.66 -8.15 3.17
N SER A 57 -0.44 -8.88 3.40
CA SER A 57 -1.75 -8.57 2.83
C SER A 57 -2.59 -7.90 3.91
N CYS A 58 -2.86 -6.63 3.69
CA CYS A 58 -3.91 -5.84 4.31
C CYS A 58 -4.74 -5.26 3.15
#